data_AF-A0A1J0VPN7-F1
#
_entry.id   AF-A0A1J0VPN7-F1
#
_cell.length_a   1.000
_cell.length_b   1.000
_cell.length_c   1.000
_cell.angle_alpha   90.00
_cell.angle_beta   90.00
_cell.angle_gamma   90.00
#
_symmetry.space_group_name_H-M   'P 1'
#
loop_
_entity.id
_entity.type
_entity.pdbx_description
1 polymer ?
#
loop_
_entity_poly.entity_id
_entity_poly.type
_entity_poly.pdbx_seq_one_letter_code
_entity_poly.pdbx_strand_id
1 'polypeptide(L)'
;MQFKQAYPAMFREYARAARAGEVQIGAMHVWATGAMSGPPFIINYPTKRHWRSPSRLADVAAGLPALAETIEANQTRSVAIPALGCGHGGLDWASVKPLIRQSLEPLPAVVDVRLHPPPA
;
A
#
# COMPACT_ATOMS: atom_id res chain seq x y z
N MET A 1 2.98 0.29 14.57
CA MET A 1 3.87 -0.62 13.81
C MET A 1 3.30 -2.05 13.80
N GLN A 2 2.06 -2.24 13.34
CA GLN A 2 1.39 -3.55 13.43
C GLN A 2 1.98 -4.56 12.43
N PHE A 3 2.22 -4.15 11.17
CA PHE A 3 2.85 -5.00 10.16
C PHE A 3 4.28 -5.44 10.53
N LYS A 4 5.07 -4.59 11.19
CA LYS A 4 6.40 -4.96 11.69
C LYS A 4 6.35 -6.06 12.75
N GLN A 5 5.32 -6.04 13.61
CA GLN A 5 5.12 -7.05 14.64
C GLN A 5 4.59 -8.36 14.05
N ALA A 6 3.61 -8.27 13.15
CA ALA A 6 3.00 -9.44 12.51
C ALA A 6 3.92 -10.12 11.47
N TYR A 7 4.72 -9.34 10.74
CA TYR A 7 5.58 -9.82 9.65
C TYR A 7 7.00 -9.26 9.78
N PRO A 8 7.78 -9.73 10.77
CA PRO A 8 9.13 -9.22 11.01
C PRO A 8 10.10 -9.51 9.85
N ALA A 9 9.91 -10.61 9.12
CA ALA A 9 10.70 -10.94 7.93
C ALA A 9 10.47 -9.94 6.79
N MET A 10 9.20 -9.68 6.45
CA MET A 10 8.80 -8.64 5.51
C MET A 10 9.45 -7.29 5.84
N PHE A 11 9.40 -6.88 7.12
CA PHE A 11 9.99 -5.61 7.53
C PHE A 11 11.52 -5.56 7.31
N ARG A 12 12.24 -6.66 7.54
CA ARG A 12 13.70 -6.71 7.30
C ARG A 12 14.02 -6.52 5.82
N GLU A 13 13.27 -7.18 4.94
CA GLU A 13 13.44 -7.05 3.49
C GLU A 13 13.08 -5.66 3.00
N TYR A 14 11.92 -5.14 3.42
CA TYR A 14 11.51 -3.78 3.14
C TYR A 14 12.56 -2.75 3.59
N ALA A 15 13.09 -2.88 4.81
CA ALA A 15 14.09 -1.96 5.34
C ALA A 15 15.44 -2.06 4.59
N ARG A 16 15.79 -3.24 4.07
CA ARG A 16 16.96 -3.41 3.19
C ARG A 16 16.71 -2.67 1.86
N ALA A 17 15.60 -2.95 1.19
CA ALA A 17 15.24 -2.33 -0.10
C ALA A 17 15.12 -0.80 0.01
N ALA A 18 14.50 -0.30 1.09
CA ALA A 18 14.39 1.13 1.35
C ALA A 18 15.75 1.81 1.56
N ARG A 19 16.70 1.15 2.23
CA ARG A 19 18.07 1.66 2.39
C ARG A 19 18.87 1.64 1.09
N ALA A 20 18.57 0.69 0.21
CA ALA A 20 19.16 0.60 -1.13
C ALA A 20 18.53 1.58 -2.14
N GLY A 21 17.46 2.30 -1.76
CA GLY A 21 16.76 3.24 -2.65
C GLY A 21 15.81 2.57 -3.65
N GLU A 22 15.54 1.27 -3.49
CA GLU A 22 14.68 0.46 -4.35
C GLU A 22 13.19 0.68 -4.09
N VAL A 23 12.85 1.19 -2.91
CA VAL A 23 11.47 1.53 -2.52
C VAL A 23 11.20 3.00 -2.83
N GLN A 24 10.43 3.25 -3.88
CA GLN A 24 10.14 4.59 -4.39
C GLN A 24 8.65 4.79 -4.63
N ILE A 25 8.19 6.03 -4.65
CA ILE A 25 6.81 6.35 -5.03
C ILE A 25 6.58 5.84 -6.46
N GLY A 26 5.47 5.13 -6.67
CA GLY A 26 5.16 4.49 -7.95
C GLY A 26 5.84 3.12 -8.15
N ALA A 27 6.60 2.62 -7.18
CA ALA A 27 7.16 1.27 -7.22
C ALA A 27 6.73 0.50 -5.96
N MET A 28 5.82 -0.47 -6.14
CA MET A 28 5.36 -1.31 -5.04
C MET A 28 6.43 -2.32 -4.64
N HIS A 29 6.71 -2.43 -3.33
CA HIS A 29 7.49 -3.55 -2.82
C HIS A 29 6.54 -4.67 -2.41
N VAL A 30 6.47 -5.71 -3.24
CA VAL A 30 5.65 -6.91 -2.98
C VAL A 30 6.47 -7.94 -2.22
N TRP A 31 5.91 -8.47 -1.13
CA TRP A 31 6.50 -9.54 -0.36
C TRP A 31 5.54 -10.73 -0.28
N ALA A 32 5.97 -11.90 -0.75
CA ALA A 32 5.19 -13.12 -0.63
C ALA A 32 5.27 -13.64 0.81
N THR A 33 4.11 -13.91 1.42
CA THR A 33 4.05 -14.37 2.81
C THR A 33 4.50 -15.82 2.98
N GLY A 34 4.40 -16.63 1.90
CA GLY A 34 4.63 -18.07 1.92
C GLY A 34 3.64 -18.83 2.81
N ALA A 35 2.57 -18.16 3.26
CA ALA A 35 1.63 -18.73 4.21
C ALA A 35 0.65 -19.69 3.48
N MET A 36 0.40 -20.85 4.09
CA MET A 36 -0.62 -21.80 3.60
C MET A 36 -2.05 -21.28 3.81
N SER A 37 -2.23 -20.30 4.69
CA SER A 37 -3.50 -19.63 4.97
C SER A 37 -3.28 -18.14 5.20
N GLY A 38 -4.29 -17.31 4.90
CA GLY A 38 -4.19 -15.86 4.98
C GLY A 38 -3.74 -15.21 3.66
N PRO A 39 -3.33 -13.93 3.68
CA PRO A 39 -2.98 -13.21 2.47
C PRO A 39 -1.67 -13.75 1.88
N PRO A 40 -1.62 -14.08 0.56
CA PRO A 40 -0.40 -14.57 -0.08
C PRO A 40 0.66 -13.47 -0.26
N PHE A 41 0.25 -12.20 -0.23
CA PHE A 41 1.11 -11.05 -0.47
C PHE A 41 0.91 -9.95 0.56
N ILE A 42 2.00 -9.23 0.85
CA ILE A 42 2.00 -7.92 1.48
C ILE A 42 2.57 -6.93 0.47
N ILE A 43 1.78 -5.91 0.13
CA ILE A 43 2.20 -4.84 -0.78
C ILE A 43 2.56 -3.62 0.08
N ASN A 44 3.84 -3.30 0.16
CA ASN A 44 4.31 -2.10 0.84
C ASN A 44 4.15 -0.90 -0.09
N TYR A 45 3.21 -0.02 0.25
CA TYR A 45 2.89 1.19 -0.50
C TYR A 45 3.72 2.39 -0.03
N PRO A 46 4.66 2.91 -0.84
CA PRO A 46 5.49 4.05 -0.43
C PRO A 46 4.68 5.35 -0.51
N THR A 47 4.33 5.92 0.66
CA THR A 47 3.55 7.18 0.74
C THR A 47 4.41 8.42 0.97
N LYS A 48 5.73 8.26 1.09
CA LYS A 48 6.67 9.34 1.44
C LYS A 48 8.01 9.11 0.75
N ARG A 49 8.62 10.19 0.26
CA ARG A 49 9.99 10.19 -0.28
C ARG A 49 11.05 10.02 0.80
N HIS A 50 10.77 10.55 2.00
CA HIS A 50 11.60 10.39 3.17
C HIS A 50 10.71 10.12 4.39
N TRP A 51 11.08 9.16 5.23
CA TRP A 51 10.23 8.68 6.31
C TRP A 51 9.87 9.77 7.35
N ARG A 52 10.72 10.80 7.50
CA ARG A 52 10.48 11.96 8.40
C ARG A 52 9.57 13.04 7.80
N SER A 53 9.29 13.00 6.50
CA SER A 53 8.45 14.01 5.85
C SER A 53 6.97 13.75 6.13
N PRO A 54 6.09 14.77 6.07
CA PRO A 54 4.64 14.55 6.07
C PRO A 54 4.24 13.77 4.80
N SER A 55 3.11 13.06 4.87
CA SER A 55 2.53 12.47 3.66
C SER A 55 1.95 13.58 2.79
N ARG A 56 2.04 13.43 1.47
CA ARG A 56 1.43 14.36 0.51
C ARG A 56 0.37 13.64 -0.28
N LEU A 57 -0.75 14.31 -0.53
CA LEU A 57 -1.82 13.75 -1.35
C LEU A 57 -1.32 13.37 -2.76
N ALA A 58 -0.40 14.18 -3.32
CA ALA A 58 0.26 13.88 -4.59
C ALA A 58 1.12 12.62 -4.56
N ASP A 59 1.82 12.35 -3.45
CA ASP A 59 2.63 11.13 -3.29
C ASP A 59 1.72 9.89 -3.16
N VAL A 60 0.55 10.03 -2.51
CA VAL A 60 -0.48 8.99 -2.53
C VAL A 60 -0.99 8.80 -3.95
N ALA A 61 -1.48 9.83 -4.62
CA ALA A 61 -2.02 9.71 -5.98
C ALA A 61 -1.02 9.07 -6.97
N ALA A 62 0.25 9.46 -6.91
CA ALA A 62 1.29 8.94 -7.79
C ALA A 62 1.59 7.44 -7.62
N GLY A 63 1.30 6.85 -6.46
CA GLY A 63 1.49 5.42 -6.22
C GLY A 63 0.32 4.53 -6.64
N LEU A 64 -0.88 5.10 -6.88
CA LEU A 64 -2.09 4.32 -7.09
C LEU A 64 -2.11 3.57 -8.42
N PRO A 65 -1.62 4.13 -9.55
CA PRO A 65 -1.50 3.38 -10.79
C PRO A 65 -0.62 2.14 -10.64
N ALA A 66 0.54 2.29 -9.99
CA ALA A 66 1.45 1.18 -9.73
C ALA A 66 0.84 0.12 -8.80
N LEU A 67 -0.01 0.53 -7.84
CA LEU A 67 -0.77 -0.42 -7.03
C LEU A 67 -1.77 -1.21 -7.89
N ALA A 68 -2.51 -0.56 -8.78
CA ALA A 68 -3.44 -1.23 -9.69
C ALA A 68 -2.71 -2.26 -10.57
N GLU A 69 -1.63 -1.84 -11.24
CA GLU A 69 -0.78 -2.72 -12.04
C GLU A 69 -0.24 -3.90 -11.23
N THR A 70 0.18 -3.65 -9.98
CA THR A 70 0.65 -4.70 -9.08
C THR A 70 -0.45 -5.70 -8.74
N ILE A 71 -1.68 -5.24 -8.49
CA ILE A 71 -2.82 -6.10 -8.19
C ILE A 71 -3.14 -7.01 -9.38
N GLU A 72 -3.15 -6.46 -10.59
CA GLU A 72 -3.40 -7.21 -11.84
C GLU A 72 -2.28 -8.21 -12.14
N ALA A 73 -1.02 -7.77 -12.06
CA ALA A 73 0.15 -8.62 -12.33
C ALA A 73 0.25 -9.81 -11.36
N ASN A 74 -0.18 -9.63 -10.10
CA ASN A 74 -0.23 -10.70 -9.12
C ASN A 74 -1.55 -11.49 -9.14
N GLN A 75 -2.46 -11.21 -10.09
CA GLN A 75 -3.76 -11.86 -10.25
C GLN A 75 -4.57 -11.90 -8.94
N THR A 76 -4.47 -10.82 -8.16
CA THR A 76 -5.05 -10.73 -6.82
C THR A 76 -6.57 -10.54 -6.94
N ARG A 77 -7.35 -11.44 -6.32
CA ARG A 77 -8.82 -11.39 -6.35
C ARG A 77 -9.44 -10.51 -5.25
N SER A 78 -8.68 -10.14 -4.24
CA SER A 78 -9.13 -9.22 -3.20
C SER A 78 -7.97 -8.48 -2.56
N VAL A 79 -8.19 -7.23 -2.18
CA VAL A 79 -7.17 -6.38 -1.55
C VAL A 79 -7.80 -5.58 -0.41
N ALA A 80 -7.11 -5.55 0.73
CA ALA A 80 -7.45 -4.70 1.86
C ALA A 80 -6.48 -3.52 1.93
N ILE A 81 -7.01 -2.29 1.87
CA ILE A 81 -6.23 -1.06 1.80
C ILE A 81 -6.55 -0.19 3.01
N PRO A 82 -5.58 0.15 3.87
CA PRO A 82 -5.78 1.07 4.98
C PRO A 82 -5.84 2.53 4.49
N ALA A 83 -6.22 3.45 5.38
CA ALA A 83 -6.23 4.89 5.08
C ALA A 83 -4.83 5.46 4.80
N LEU A 84 -4.40 5.39 3.54
CA LEU A 84 -3.06 5.73 3.07
C LEU A 84 -2.68 7.17 3.43
N GLY A 85 -1.69 7.33 4.30
CA GLY A 85 -1.19 8.65 4.71
C GLY A 85 -2.10 9.45 5.66
N CYS A 86 -3.24 8.91 6.12
CA CYS A 86 -4.18 9.67 6.97
C CYS A 86 -3.84 9.70 8.47
N GLY A 87 -3.16 8.67 8.99
CA GLY A 87 -2.72 8.63 10.41
C GLY A 87 -1.49 9.52 10.66
N HIS A 88 -0.32 8.91 10.83
CA HIS A 88 0.95 9.64 11.00
C HIS A 88 1.38 10.51 9.81
N GLY A 89 0.64 10.46 8.70
CA GLY A 89 0.87 11.29 7.53
C GLY A 89 0.06 12.59 7.52
N GLY A 90 -1.02 12.68 8.32
CA GLY A 90 -1.86 13.86 8.47
C GLY A 90 -2.81 14.17 7.30
N LEU A 91 -2.98 13.26 6.34
CA LEU A 91 -3.92 13.46 5.24
C LEU A 91 -5.37 13.26 5.69
N ASP A 92 -6.27 14.03 5.12
CA ASP A 92 -7.70 13.83 5.33
C ASP A 92 -8.21 12.59 4.57
N TRP A 93 -8.89 11.69 5.27
CA TRP A 93 -9.49 10.50 4.68
C TRP A 93 -10.55 10.83 3.64
N ALA A 94 -11.31 11.92 3.82
CA ALA A 94 -12.29 12.35 2.82
C ALA A 94 -11.63 12.78 1.51
N SER A 95 -10.36 13.18 1.54
CA SER A 95 -9.56 13.50 0.35
C SER A 95 -8.88 12.25 -0.25
N VAL A 96 -8.42 11.30 0.58
CA VAL A 96 -7.68 10.11 0.12
C VAL A 96 -8.61 9.02 -0.42
N LYS A 97 -9.75 8.77 0.22
CA LYS A 97 -10.69 7.70 -0.16
C LYS A 97 -11.16 7.78 -1.61
N PRO A 98 -11.58 8.96 -2.13
CA PRO A 98 -12.00 9.07 -3.53
C PRO A 98 -10.87 8.75 -4.51
N LEU A 99 -9.64 9.17 -4.21
CA LEU A 99 -8.48 8.90 -5.06
C LEU A 99 -8.23 7.40 -5.20
N ILE A 100 -8.25 6.66 -4.10
CA ILE A 100 -8.09 5.20 -4.12
C ILE A 100 -9.19 4.57 -4.98
N ARG A 101 -10.45 4.97 -4.77
CA ARG A 101 -11.59 4.41 -5.53
C ARG A 101 -11.47 4.67 -7.02
N GLN A 102 -11.19 5.92 -7.42
CA GLN A 102 -11.07 6.29 -8.82
C GLN A 102 -9.90 5.59 -9.51
N SER A 103 -8.77 5.46 -8.82
CA SER A 103 -7.58 4.85 -9.43
C SER A 103 -7.68 3.34 -9.56
N LEU A 104 -8.50 2.70 -8.72
CA LEU A 104 -8.73 1.25 -8.76
C LEU A 104 -10.02 0.86 -9.49
N GLU A 105 -10.81 1.83 -9.95
CA GLU A 105 -12.01 1.60 -10.76
C GLU A 105 -11.73 0.79 -12.04
N PRO A 106 -10.61 0.97 -12.75
CA PRO A 106 -10.31 0.18 -13.96
C PRO A 106 -10.03 -1.30 -13.69
N LEU A 107 -9.83 -1.71 -12.43
CA LEU A 107 -9.58 -3.12 -12.11
C LEU A 107 -10.78 -3.99 -12.52
N PRO A 108 -10.54 -5.25 -12.93
CA PRO A 108 -11.62 -6.18 -13.22
C PRO A 108 -12.60 -6.28 -12.05
N ALA A 109 -13.91 -6.32 -12.33
CA ALA A 109 -14.97 -6.37 -11.31
C ALA A 109 -14.89 -7.60 -10.36
N VAL A 110 -14.10 -8.62 -10.72
CA VAL A 110 -13.78 -9.78 -9.88
C VAL A 110 -12.86 -9.44 -8.70
N VAL A 111 -12.17 -8.30 -8.72
CA VAL A 111 -11.29 -7.85 -7.64
C VAL A 111 -12.09 -7.15 -6.55
N ASP A 112 -12.17 -7.77 -5.37
CA ASP A 112 -12.83 -7.19 -4.19
C ASP A 112 -11.89 -6.21 -3.47
N VAL A 113 -12.18 -4.90 -3.57
CA VAL A 113 -11.41 -3.82 -2.93
C VAL A 113 -12.06 -3.39 -1.61
N ARG A 114 -11.38 -3.67 -0.49
CA ARG A 114 -11.84 -3.33 0.86
C ARG A 114 -11.03 -2.17 1.43
N LEU A 115 -11.67 -1.04 1.67
CA LEU A 115 -11.04 0.14 2.26
C LEU A 115 -11.28 0.19 3.78
N HIS A 116 -10.22 0.29 4.56
CA HIS A 116 -10.27 0.43 6.01
C HIS A 116 -9.99 1.88 6.42
N PRO A 117 -10.97 2.59 7.01
CA PRO A 117 -10.77 3.96 7.48
C PRO A 117 -9.74 4.02 8.62
N PRO A 118 -9.23 5.23 8.96
CA PRO A 118 -8.42 5.39 10.16
C PRO A 118 -9.19 4.89 11.40
N PRO A 119 -8.50 4.34 12.42
CA PRO A 119 -9.13 4.07 13.70
C PRO A 119 -9.71 5.38 14.28
N ALA A 120 -10.89 5.27 14.91
CA ALA A 120 -11.56 6.38 15.58
C ALA A 120 -10.81 6.83 16.84
#